data_AF-A0A814ZZL4-F1
#
_entry.id   AF-A0A814ZZL4-F1
#
_cell.length_a   1.000
_cell.length_b   1.000
_cell.length_c   1.000
_cell.angle_alpha   90.00
_cell.angle_beta   90.00
_cell.angle_gamma   90.00
#
_symmetry.space_group_name_H-M   'P 1'
#
loop_
_entity.id
_entity.type
_entity.pdbx_description
1 polymer ?
#
loop_
_entity_poly.entity_id
_entity_poly.type
_entity_poly.pdbx_seq_one_letter_code
_entity_poly.pdbx_strand_id
1 'polypeptide(L)'
;MINLLQLLLNVSHLKVEIFSIKLDGSQWEQIIVNYLPQLKVFQMKMNIDLCPSTDNQRNEEKIDQFLATYRTPLWIEHHQWFIRCHWGLWMENIMICVYSLPYKFGDSLIYEDQLLDKTKSTCPDV
;
A
#
# COMPACT_ATOMS: atom_id res chain seq x y z
N MET A 1 2.18 10.66 -26.16
CA MET A 1 1.49 9.57 -25.44
C MET A 1 0.78 10.22 -24.28
N ILE A 2 -0.56 10.29 -24.30
CA ILE A 2 -1.33 10.94 -23.23
C ILE A 2 -1.32 9.98 -22.04
N ASN A 3 -0.71 10.39 -20.93
CA ASN A 3 -0.78 9.61 -19.70
C ASN A 3 -2.22 9.74 -19.17
N LEU A 4 -2.90 8.61 -18.96
CA LEU A 4 -4.30 8.59 -18.52
C LEU A 4 -4.52 9.42 -17.25
N LEU A 5 -3.50 9.49 -16.39
CA LEU A 5 -3.51 10.29 -15.15
C LEU A 5 -3.51 11.80 -15.42
N GLN A 6 -2.93 12.27 -16.53
CA GLN A 6 -2.96 13.69 -16.92
C GLN A 6 -4.36 14.16 -17.33
N LEU A 7 -5.27 13.24 -17.65
CA LEU A 7 -6.67 13.56 -17.95
C LEU A 7 -7.54 13.63 -16.68
N LEU A 8 -6.99 13.24 -15.53
CA LEU A 8 -7.71 13.06 -14.26
C LEU A 8 -7.45 14.19 -13.25
N LEU A 9 -7.13 15.39 -13.73
CA LEU A 9 -6.71 16.53 -12.88
C LEU A 9 -7.72 16.96 -11.80
N ASN A 10 -9.00 16.63 -11.97
CA ASN A 10 -10.09 16.97 -11.04
C ASN A 10 -10.56 15.78 -10.19
N VAL A 11 -9.80 14.68 -10.16
CA VAL A 11 -10.15 13.52 -9.33
C VAL A 11 -9.92 13.84 -7.86
N SER A 12 -11.02 13.89 -7.11
CA SER A 12 -11.01 14.09 -5.66
C SER A 12 -11.00 12.79 -4.86
N HIS A 13 -11.39 11.68 -5.49
CA HIS A 13 -11.46 10.35 -4.89
C HIS A 13 -10.86 9.32 -5.82
N LEU A 14 -9.84 8.61 -5.36
CA LEU A 14 -9.22 7.51 -6.08
C LEU A 14 -9.32 6.25 -5.24
N LYS A 15 -9.94 5.22 -5.81
CA LYS A 15 -9.90 3.85 -5.30
C LYS A 15 -9.19 2.97 -6.32
N VAL A 16 -8.14 2.30 -5.89
CA VAL A 16 -7.30 1.49 -6.76
C VAL A 16 -7.04 0.13 -6.11
N GLU A 17 -7.16 -0.92 -6.93
CA GLU A 17 -6.78 -2.28 -6.58
C GLU A 17 -5.78 -2.76 -7.61
N ILE A 18 -4.59 -3.16 -7.14
CA ILE A 18 -3.45 -3.49 -8.00
C ILE A 18 -2.96 -4.89 -7.66
N PHE A 19 -2.76 -5.69 -8.68
CA PHE A 19 -2.15 -7.00 -8.57
C PHE A 19 -0.82 -7.00 -9.30
N SER A 20 0.23 -7.55 -8.69
CA SER A 20 1.53 -7.81 -9.32
C SER A 20 2.35 -6.57 -9.74
N ILE A 21 1.93 -5.36 -9.36
CA ILE A 21 2.75 -4.15 -9.52
C ILE A 21 3.15 -3.66 -8.13
N LYS A 22 4.46 -3.53 -7.92
CA LYS A 22 5.02 -2.94 -6.71
C LYS A 22 5.22 -1.44 -6.90
N LEU A 23 4.35 -0.66 -6.27
CA LEU A 23 4.53 0.78 -6.10
C LEU A 23 4.76 1.07 -4.63
N ASP A 24 5.83 1.79 -4.30
CA ASP A 24 6.08 2.26 -2.93
C ASP A 24 5.45 3.64 -2.67
N GLY A 25 5.57 4.12 -1.43
CA GLY A 25 4.98 5.39 -1.02
C GLY A 25 5.60 6.60 -1.71
N SER A 26 6.88 6.53 -2.09
CA SER A 26 7.54 7.60 -2.84
C SER A 26 7.05 7.68 -4.29
N GLN A 27 6.85 6.53 -4.94
CA GLN A 27 6.29 6.46 -6.29
C GLN A 27 4.83 6.93 -6.31
N TRP A 28 4.02 6.51 -5.33
CA TRP A 28 2.65 7.01 -5.19
C TRP A 28 2.59 8.51 -4.91
N GLU A 29 3.46 9.02 -4.05
CA GLU A 29 3.58 10.45 -3.78
C GLU A 29 3.87 11.24 -5.07
N GLN A 30 4.82 10.80 -5.89
CA GLN A 30 5.10 11.41 -7.19
C GLN A 30 3.89 11.38 -8.11
N ILE A 31 3.12 10.28 -8.12
CA ILE A 31 1.89 10.19 -8.93
C ILE A 31 0.85 11.20 -8.46
N ILE A 32 0.64 11.28 -7.14
CA ILE A 32 -0.39 12.13 -6.53
C ILE A 32 -0.06 13.61 -6.76
N VAL A 33 1.17 14.02 -6.45
CA VAL A 33 1.61 15.42 -6.58
C VAL A 33 1.56 15.90 -8.03
N ASN A 34 2.01 15.07 -8.98
CA ASN A 34 2.15 15.50 -10.37
C ASN A 34 0.85 15.39 -11.18
N TYR A 35 -0.03 14.46 -10.84
CA TYR A 35 -1.19 14.14 -11.69
C TYR A 35 -2.54 14.23 -10.98
N LEU A 36 -2.59 14.17 -9.65
CA LEU A 36 -3.84 14.16 -8.87
C LEU A 36 -3.84 15.24 -7.78
N PRO A 37 -3.57 16.52 -8.12
CA PRO A 37 -3.38 17.58 -7.12
C PRO A 37 -4.64 17.89 -6.29
N GLN A 38 -5.82 17.48 -6.75
CA GLN A 38 -7.08 17.67 -6.04
C GLN A 38 -7.54 16.44 -5.24
N LEU A 39 -6.69 15.40 -5.13
CA LEU A 39 -7.03 14.17 -4.45
C LEU A 39 -7.22 14.39 -2.94
N LYS A 40 -8.41 14.06 -2.45
CA LYS A 40 -8.78 14.17 -1.03
C LYS A 40 -8.90 12.82 -0.36
N VAL A 41 -9.33 11.81 -1.12
CA VAL A 41 -9.51 10.45 -0.61
C VAL A 41 -8.72 9.50 -1.48
N PHE A 42 -7.80 8.79 -0.85
CA PHE A 42 -6.99 7.76 -1.50
C PHE A 42 -7.22 6.40 -0.84
N GLN A 43 -7.72 5.47 -1.63
CA GLN A 43 -7.98 4.10 -1.22
C GLN A 43 -7.16 3.17 -2.08
N MET A 44 -6.24 2.43 -1.48
CA MET A 44 -5.40 1.48 -2.20
C MET A 44 -5.49 0.09 -1.57
N LYS A 45 -5.47 -0.92 -2.43
CA LYS A 45 -5.14 -2.31 -2.08
C LYS A 45 -4.15 -2.81 -3.12
N MET A 46 -3.05 -3.41 -2.68
CA MET A 46 -2.03 -3.98 -3.55
C MET A 46 -1.58 -5.33 -3.02
N ASN A 47 -1.58 -6.33 -3.90
CA ASN A 47 -0.90 -7.59 -3.64
C ASN A 47 0.48 -7.52 -4.30
N ILE A 48 1.51 -7.59 -3.49
CA ILE A 48 2.90 -7.49 -3.94
C ILE A 48 3.66 -8.77 -3.61
N ASP A 49 4.57 -9.15 -4.50
CA ASP A 49 5.51 -10.23 -4.25
C ASP A 49 6.84 -9.61 -3.81
N LEU A 50 7.28 -9.92 -2.60
CA LEU A 50 8.70 -9.76 -2.26
C LEU A 50 9.36 -11.10 -2.47
N CYS A 51 10.45 -11.14 -3.26
CA CYS A 51 11.26 -12.35 -3.39
C CYS A 51 11.56 -12.90 -1.98
N PRO A 52 11.00 -14.07 -1.63
CA PRO A 52 11.03 -14.54 -0.26
C PRO A 52 12.47 -14.84 0.15
N SER A 53 12.83 -14.41 1.35
CA SER A 53 14.04 -14.89 2.02
C SER A 53 13.63 -16.03 2.94
N THR A 54 14.47 -17.07 3.05
CA THR A 54 14.32 -18.08 4.12
C THR A 54 14.56 -17.49 5.51
N ASP A 55 15.16 -16.31 5.56
CA ASP A 55 15.36 -15.52 6.77
C ASP A 55 14.15 -14.59 7.03
N ASN A 56 13.38 -14.92 8.06
CA ASN A 56 12.22 -14.15 8.52
C ASN A 56 12.58 -12.72 8.93
N GLN A 57 13.73 -12.50 9.57
CA GLN A 57 14.15 -11.16 9.99
C GLN A 57 14.39 -10.28 8.77
N ARG A 58 15.07 -10.81 7.75
CA ARG A 58 15.30 -10.10 6.50
C ARG A 58 14.00 -9.74 5.78
N ASN A 59 12.96 -10.56 5.89
CA ASN A 59 11.65 -10.22 5.32
C ASN A 59 11.00 -9.08 6.09
N GLU A 60 11.07 -9.08 7.42
CA GLU A 60 10.54 -7.99 8.24
C GLU A 60 11.25 -6.66 7.97
N GLU A 61 12.57 -6.67 7.80
CA GLU A 61 13.35 -5.48 7.43
C GLU A 61 12.93 -4.92 6.06
N LYS A 62 12.68 -5.79 5.07
CA LYS A 62 12.16 -5.36 3.76
C LYS A 62 10.78 -4.72 3.88
N ILE A 63 9.91 -5.27 4.74
CA ILE A 63 8.58 -4.70 5.01
C ILE A 63 8.73 -3.34 5.70
N ASP A 64 9.63 -3.20 6.67
CA ASP A 64 9.89 -1.92 7.34
C ASP A 64 10.41 -0.86 6.38
N GLN A 65 11.37 -1.21 5.52
CA GLN A 65 11.89 -0.32 4.49
C GLN A 65 10.80 0.09 3.50
N PHE A 66 9.94 -0.85 3.10
CA PHE A 66 8.83 -0.56 2.22
C PHE A 66 7.81 0.39 2.88
N LEU A 67 7.39 0.11 4.11
CA LEU A 67 6.45 0.96 4.85
C LEU A 67 7.03 2.33 5.19
N ALA A 68 8.35 2.45 5.38
CA ALA A 68 9.01 3.72 5.63
C ALA A 68 8.79 4.73 4.50
N THR A 69 8.63 4.27 3.26
CA THR A 69 8.32 5.14 2.11
C THR A 69 6.94 5.81 2.19
N TYR A 70 6.04 5.31 3.03
CA TYR A 70 4.70 5.85 3.29
C TYR A 70 4.63 6.70 4.57
N ARG A 71 5.78 7.08 5.16
CA ARG A 71 5.86 7.90 6.37
C ARG A 71 6.26 9.36 6.10
N THR A 72 6.15 9.82 4.85
CA THR A 72 6.42 11.23 4.53
C THR A 72 5.31 12.14 5.10
N PRO A 73 5.56 13.45 5.27
CA PRO A 73 4.55 14.39 5.73
C PRO A 73 3.29 14.41 4.86
N LEU A 74 3.42 14.13 3.55
CA LEU A 74 2.28 14.01 2.65
C LEU A 74 1.30 12.92 3.11
N TRP A 75 1.82 11.73 3.44
CA TRP A 75 1.01 10.61 3.91
C TRP A 75 0.45 10.84 5.32
N ILE A 76 1.30 11.24 6.27
CA ILE A 76 0.96 11.20 7.69
C ILE A 76 0.30 12.48 8.16
N GLU A 77 0.85 13.64 7.81
CA GLU A 77 0.43 14.94 8.37
C GLU A 77 -0.65 15.59 7.49
N HIS A 78 -0.43 15.65 6.18
CA HIS A 78 -1.32 16.38 5.27
C HIS A 78 -2.62 15.63 4.99
N HIS A 79 -2.52 14.33 4.69
CA HIS A 79 -3.67 13.54 4.26
C HIS A 79 -4.15 12.52 5.29
N GLN A 80 -3.29 12.15 6.26
CA GLN A 80 -3.58 11.08 7.23
C GLN A 80 -3.97 9.75 6.54
N TRP A 81 -3.35 9.48 5.40
CA TRP A 81 -3.52 8.23 4.66
C TRP A 81 -2.57 7.18 5.23
N PHE A 82 -3.01 6.50 6.27
CA PHE A 82 -2.23 5.42 6.88
C PHE A 82 -2.28 4.16 6.02
N ILE A 83 -1.15 3.48 5.94
CA ILE A 83 -0.98 2.23 5.20
C ILE A 83 -0.80 1.10 6.19
N ARG A 84 -1.40 -0.03 5.87
CA ARG A 84 -1.24 -1.30 6.59
C ARG A 84 -0.71 -2.34 5.62
N CYS A 85 0.17 -3.17 6.12
CA CYS A 85 0.76 -4.29 5.40
C CYS A 85 0.48 -5.56 6.20
N HIS A 86 -0.16 -6.53 5.55
CA HIS A 86 -0.34 -7.89 6.03
C HIS A 86 0.58 -8.80 5.22
N TRP A 87 1.30 -9.71 5.87
CA TRP A 87 2.09 -10.71 5.15
C TRP A 87 2.08 -12.06 5.87
N GLY A 88 2.34 -13.12 5.11
CA GLY A 88 2.38 -14.48 5.61
C GLY A 88 2.96 -15.44 4.57
N LEU A 89 3.20 -16.69 4.97
CA LEU A 89 3.74 -17.73 4.10
C LEU A 89 2.61 -18.50 3.43
N TRP A 90 2.66 -18.63 2.10
CA TRP A 90 1.75 -19.43 1.30
C TRP A 90 2.52 -20.26 0.28
N MET A 91 2.46 -21.59 0.40
CA MET A 91 3.16 -22.55 -0.48
C MET A 91 4.60 -22.12 -0.79
N GLU A 92 5.39 -21.86 0.26
CA GLU A 92 6.80 -21.43 0.20
C GLU A 92 7.06 -20.00 -0.32
N ASN A 93 6.02 -19.26 -0.71
CA ASN A 93 6.11 -17.85 -1.09
C ASN A 93 5.60 -16.93 0.04
N ILE A 94 6.08 -15.69 0.06
CA ILE A 94 5.54 -14.68 0.98
C ILE A 94 4.48 -13.89 0.22
N MET A 95 3.23 -14.02 0.67
CA MET A 95 2.14 -13.21 0.19
C MET A 95 2.10 -11.93 1.00
N ILE A 96 1.95 -10.78 0.33
CA ILE A 96 1.91 -9.47 0.98
C ILE A 96 0.75 -8.67 0.42
N CYS A 97 -0.13 -8.23 1.31
CA CYS A 97 -1.22 -7.35 1.01
C CYS A 97 -0.98 -6.00 1.69
N VAL A 98 -0.92 -4.94 0.89
CA VAL A 98 -0.73 -3.56 1.34
C VAL A 98 -1.99 -2.77 1.05
N TYR A 99 -2.52 -2.05 2.02
CA TYR A 99 -3.74 -1.27 1.82
C TYR A 99 -3.80 -0.02 2.68
N SER A 100 -4.59 0.97 2.25
CA SER A 100 -4.82 2.17 3.05
C SER A 100 -5.96 1.99 4.06
N LEU A 101 -5.87 2.73 5.16
CA LEU A 101 -6.83 2.76 6.26
C LEU A 101 -7.71 4.02 6.19
N PRO A 102 -8.98 3.96 6.66
CA PRO A 102 -9.68 2.73 7.06
C PRO A 102 -9.92 1.85 5.83
N TYR A 103 -9.81 0.53 6.03
CA TYR A 103 -10.02 -0.43 4.94
C TYR A 103 -11.46 -0.34 4.44
N LYS A 104 -11.64 -0.08 3.14
CA LYS A 104 -12.97 -0.03 2.49
C LYS A 104 -13.04 -0.87 1.21
N PHE A 105 -12.22 -1.90 1.11
CA PHE A 105 -12.36 -2.91 0.06
C PHE A 105 -13.30 -4.02 0.58
N GLY A 106 -13.98 -4.74 -0.33
CA GLY A 106 -15.05 -5.69 0.05
C GLY A 106 -14.52 -6.94 0.77
N ASP A 107 -15.39 -7.94 0.97
CA ASP A 107 -15.14 -9.19 1.73
C ASP A 107 -13.97 -10.07 1.23
N SER A 108 -13.22 -9.64 0.22
CA SER A 108 -12.12 -10.41 -0.40
C SER A 108 -10.94 -10.67 0.54
N LEU A 109 -10.80 -9.92 1.64
CA LEU A 109 -9.74 -10.17 2.62
C LEU A 109 -9.99 -11.45 3.42
N ILE A 110 -11.20 -12.00 3.50
CA ILE A 110 -11.49 -13.12 4.41
C ILE A 110 -10.65 -14.37 4.07
N TYR A 111 -10.30 -14.56 2.78
CA TYR A 111 -9.44 -15.66 2.36
C TYR A 111 -7.94 -15.36 2.51
N GLU A 112 -7.55 -14.08 2.37
CA GLU A 112 -6.17 -13.63 2.48
C GLU A 112 -5.76 -13.50 3.96
N ASP A 113 -6.61 -12.95 4.83
CA ASP A 113 -6.36 -12.75 6.27
C ASP A 113 -6.17 -14.08 7.04
N GLN A 114 -6.69 -15.21 6.55
CA GLN A 114 -6.40 -16.51 7.17
C GLN A 114 -4.98 -17.01 6.86
N LEU A 115 -4.35 -16.48 5.81
CA LEU A 115 -3.01 -16.86 5.36
C LEU A 115 -1.94 -15.83 5.75
N LEU A 116 -2.35 -14.59 6.06
CA LEU A 116 -1.48 -13.49 6.46
C LEU A 116 -1.54 -13.32 7.98
N ASP A 117 -0.51 -13.80 8.67
CA ASP A 117 -0.46 -13.85 10.15
C ASP A 117 0.30 -12.66 10.77
N LYS A 118 1.02 -11.89 9.96
CA LYS A 118 1.81 -10.73 10.42
C LYS A 118 1.26 -9.43 9.87
N THR A 119 1.33 -8.37 10.68
CA THR A 119 0.83 -7.04 10.33
C THR A 119 1.73 -5.92 10.85
N LYS A 120 1.86 -4.85 10.05
CA LYS A 120 2.51 -3.58 10.40
C LYS A 120 1.75 -2.42 9.76
N SER A 121 1.82 -1.24 10.37
CA SER A 121 1.15 -0.05 9.85
C SER A 121 2.00 1.21 9.99
N THR A 122 1.68 2.22 9.19
CA THR A 122 2.15 3.60 9.39
C THR A 122 1.26 4.40 10.33
N CYS A 123 0.11 3.86 10.74
CA CYS A 123 -0.68 4.45 11.82
C CYS A 123 0.14 4.43 13.12
N PRO A 124 0.23 5.55 13.86
CA PRO A 124 0.80 5.55 15.21
C PRO A 124 0.01 4.58 16.10
N ASP A 125 0.71 3.82 16.94
CA ASP A 125 0.08 3.04 17.99
C ASP A 125 -0.54 4.02 18.99
N VAL A 126 -1.85 3.89 19.24
CA VAL A 126 -2.61 4.67 20.24
C VAL A 126 -2.71 3.88 21.53
#